data_AF-A0A1H0WQW2-F1
#
_entry.id   AF-A0A1H0WQW2-F1
#
_cell.length_a   1.000
_cell.length_b   1.000
_cell.length_c   1.000
_cell.angle_alpha   90.00
_cell.angle_beta   90.00
_cell.angle_gamma   90.00
#
_symmetry.space_group_name_H-M   'P 1'
#
loop_
_entity.id
_entity.type
_entity.pdbx_description
1 polymer ?
#
loop_
_entity_poly.entity_id
_entity_poly.type
_entity_poly.pdbx_seq_one_letter_code
_entity_poly.pdbx_strand_id
1 'polypeptide(L)'
;MTVNFCYGRREGQLIHVGDLDSELERGLPCNCVCPDCGRALHAHLGGKKAWHFQHRAKDVNCNPQPMTLLHAFVRDEFAKMKQLVIPVKIVPVQFEEIGKTWNTTVQVPAETWNIAFAEAERRFEEVQPDVYYELDTQAKIALEVRYAHAVEEAKVEKLRRVVSMCAEFDVSDLPAAGIGSVDFERLLSDPARWKWLLNGRIAWETTRLKEELRWKNSSWRLKARPISIPNVLTKAAVKLKKAESRLPWARLQLAKLKAEKTDPTESMHWLGAQDKVDRVAVACAALGFAPTALSDFFNQSLEGKNVWAVGHHPYSWQVVLFMKFGIGYKQFSGHTAADWMLIAMPDRTEMENGSKSTNGFTRTAAALQIYFLNLEVQGMLDSDKTQPLENRTFKPRFSRTSELREFLAVTVQ
;
A
#
# COMPACT_ATOMS: atom_id res chain seq x y z
N MET A 1 39.84 -36.76 16.54
CA MET A 1 39.03 -36.08 17.57
C MET A 1 37.58 -36.29 17.22
N THR A 2 36.73 -36.69 18.16
CA THR A 2 35.28 -36.74 17.95
C THR A 2 34.71 -35.33 18.02
N VAL A 3 34.19 -34.85 16.89
CA VAL A 3 33.52 -33.54 16.76
C VAL A 3 32.05 -33.71 17.14
N ASN A 4 31.54 -32.76 17.94
CA ASN A 4 30.15 -32.69 18.34
C ASN A 4 29.47 -31.51 17.62
N PHE A 5 28.26 -31.74 17.12
CA PHE A 5 27.45 -30.73 16.41
C PHE A 5 25.97 -31.03 16.61
N CYS A 6 25.10 -30.07 16.30
CA CYS A 6 23.69 -30.13 16.73
C CYS A 6 22.70 -30.46 15.60
N TYR A 7 23.16 -30.60 14.36
CA TYR A 7 22.30 -30.92 13.21
C TYR A 7 22.67 -32.26 12.57
N GLY A 8 21.68 -33.12 12.38
CA GLY A 8 21.79 -34.34 11.59
C GLY A 8 20.89 -34.27 10.37
N ARG A 9 21.12 -35.13 9.37
CA ARG A 9 20.21 -35.30 8.23
C ARG A 9 19.40 -36.58 8.40
N ARG A 10 18.08 -36.52 8.24
CA ARG A 10 17.17 -37.68 8.23
C ARG A 10 16.18 -37.51 7.10
N GLU A 11 16.03 -38.54 6.26
CA GLU A 11 15.11 -38.52 5.10
C GLU A 11 15.33 -37.28 4.20
N GLY A 12 16.59 -36.90 4.01
CA GLY A 12 16.96 -35.72 3.22
C GLY A 12 16.89 -34.38 3.96
N GLN A 13 16.25 -34.31 5.12
CA GLN A 13 16.03 -33.07 5.87
C GLN A 13 17.04 -32.87 6.99
N LEU A 14 17.48 -31.63 7.21
CA LEU A 14 18.24 -31.26 8.40
C LEU A 14 17.30 -31.20 9.62
N ILE A 15 17.73 -31.79 10.72
CA ILE A 15 17.01 -31.85 11.99
C ILE A 15 17.96 -31.42 13.10
N HIS A 16 17.51 -30.51 13.95
CA HIS A 16 18.23 -30.12 15.15
C HIS A 16 18.09 -31.20 16.23
N VAL A 17 19.14 -31.44 17.01
CA VAL A 17 19.14 -32.46 18.07
C VAL A 17 18.06 -32.22 19.14
N GLY A 18 17.65 -30.96 19.33
CA GLY A 18 16.55 -30.57 20.22
C GLY A 18 15.15 -30.87 19.69
N ASP A 19 15.01 -31.19 18.40
CA ASP A 19 13.74 -31.59 17.79
C ASP A 19 13.50 -33.12 17.91
N LEU A 20 14.45 -33.86 18.48
CA LEU A 20 14.32 -35.30 18.72
C LEU A 20 13.59 -35.61 20.04
N ASP A 21 12.83 -36.69 20.05
CA ASP A 21 12.28 -37.29 21.27
C ASP A 21 13.41 -37.92 22.10
N SER A 22 13.62 -37.41 23.31
CA SER A 22 14.74 -37.83 24.17
C SER A 22 14.67 -39.27 24.66
N GLU A 23 13.50 -39.88 24.68
CA GLU A 23 13.28 -41.26 25.14
C GLU A 23 13.36 -42.26 23.97
N LEU A 24 12.78 -41.91 22.82
CA LEU A 24 12.65 -42.82 21.68
C LEU A 24 13.82 -42.74 20.70
N GLU A 25 14.44 -41.56 20.56
CA GLU A 25 15.39 -41.27 19.47
C GLU A 25 16.83 -41.13 19.97
N ARG A 26 17.08 -41.45 21.24
CA ARG A 26 18.42 -41.42 21.83
C ARG A 26 19.34 -42.49 21.22
N GLY A 27 20.53 -42.09 20.78
CA GLY A 27 21.55 -42.99 20.23
C GLY A 27 21.35 -43.28 18.75
N LEU A 28 21.45 -44.55 18.35
CA LEU A 28 21.20 -45.01 16.96
C LEU A 28 19.74 -44.88 16.50
N PRO A 29 18.72 -45.03 17.36
CA PRO A 29 17.32 -44.84 16.99
C PRO A 29 16.98 -43.50 16.31
N CYS A 30 17.77 -42.43 16.48
CA CYS A 30 17.55 -41.18 15.75
C CYS A 30 17.54 -41.35 14.23
N ASN A 31 18.25 -42.37 13.71
CA ASN A 31 18.41 -42.66 12.29
C ASN A 31 18.94 -41.47 11.47
N CYS A 32 19.74 -40.61 12.11
CA CYS A 32 20.36 -39.45 11.47
C CYS A 32 21.73 -39.81 10.88
N VAL A 33 22.09 -39.13 9.78
CA VAL A 33 23.42 -39.17 9.17
C VAL A 33 24.08 -37.79 9.18
N CYS A 34 25.41 -37.76 9.10
CA CYS A 34 26.18 -36.53 9.01
C CYS A 34 25.87 -35.79 7.70
N PRO A 35 25.48 -34.50 7.74
CA PRO A 35 25.21 -33.73 6.53
C PRO A 35 26.43 -33.55 5.61
N ASP A 36 27.64 -33.64 6.17
CA ASP A 36 28.91 -33.46 5.44
C ASP A 36 29.42 -34.80 4.85
N CYS A 37 29.57 -35.84 5.67
CA CYS A 37 30.16 -37.11 5.23
C CYS A 37 29.19 -38.28 5.02
N GLY A 38 27.89 -38.09 5.28
CA GLY A 38 26.85 -39.12 5.10
C GLY A 38 26.88 -40.31 6.07
N ARG A 39 27.82 -40.36 7.02
CA ARG A 39 27.93 -41.46 7.99
C ARG A 39 26.89 -41.36 9.10
N ALA A 40 26.46 -42.51 9.61
CA ALA A 40 25.49 -42.60 10.71
C ALA A 40 25.95 -41.89 11.99
N LEU A 41 25.00 -41.25 12.67
CA LEU A 41 25.19 -40.50 13.90
C LEU A 41 24.58 -41.21 15.11
N HIS A 42 25.10 -40.87 16.29
CA HIS A 42 24.48 -41.13 17.59
C HIS A 42 23.95 -39.82 18.17
N ALA A 43 22.67 -39.79 18.55
CA ALA A 43 22.07 -38.69 19.29
C ALA A 43 22.36 -38.82 20.80
N HIS A 44 23.10 -37.86 21.37
CA HIS A 44 23.42 -37.83 22.80
C HIS A 44 22.44 -36.91 23.55
N LEU A 45 21.30 -37.46 23.98
CA LEU A 45 20.17 -36.71 24.58
C LEU A 45 20.15 -36.82 26.11
N GLY A 46 21.27 -36.54 26.80
CA GLY A 46 21.42 -36.77 28.25
C GLY A 46 21.41 -35.49 29.10
N GLY A 47 21.18 -35.64 30.41
CA GLY A 47 21.14 -34.48 31.34
C GLY A 47 22.50 -33.94 31.81
N LYS A 48 23.63 -34.56 31.45
CA LYS A 48 24.97 -34.17 31.93
C LYS A 48 25.77 -33.28 30.97
N LYS A 49 25.48 -33.35 29.67
CA LYS A 49 26.16 -32.60 28.61
C LYS A 49 25.09 -32.01 27.69
N ALA A 50 25.40 -30.89 27.05
CA ALA A 50 24.55 -30.35 26.00
C ALA A 50 24.24 -31.42 24.95
N TRP A 51 23.00 -31.44 24.45
CA TRP A 51 22.59 -32.40 23.45
C TRP A 51 23.37 -32.16 22.16
N HIS A 52 23.81 -33.24 21.53
CA HIS A 52 24.60 -33.19 20.30
C HIS A 52 24.54 -34.52 19.55
N PHE A 53 24.89 -34.47 18.28
CA PHE A 53 25.25 -35.63 17.49
C PHE A 53 26.75 -35.91 17.55
N GLN A 54 27.08 -37.19 17.45
CA GLN A 54 28.45 -37.68 17.30
C GLN A 54 28.48 -38.76 16.21
N HIS A 55 29.57 -38.84 15.45
CA HIS A 55 29.77 -39.96 14.52
C HIS A 55 29.80 -41.30 15.28
N ARG A 56 29.08 -42.30 14.75
CA ARG A 56 29.14 -43.66 15.30
C ARG A 56 30.57 -44.22 15.27
N ALA A 57 31.28 -43.99 14.15
CA ALA A 57 32.66 -44.40 13.97
C ALA A 57 33.62 -43.34 14.56
N LYS A 58 34.63 -43.80 15.31
CA LYS A 58 35.56 -42.93 16.05
C LYS A 58 36.72 -42.39 15.21
N ASP A 59 36.97 -43.00 14.05
CA ASP A 59 38.07 -42.74 13.11
C ASP A 59 37.66 -41.82 11.94
N VAL A 60 36.55 -41.10 12.08
CA VAL A 60 36.06 -40.19 11.04
C VAL A 60 36.73 -38.83 11.16
N ASN A 61 37.48 -38.43 10.14
CA ASN A 61 37.99 -37.06 9.98
C ASN A 61 36.93 -36.19 9.28
N CYS A 62 35.90 -35.78 10.02
CA CYS A 62 34.81 -34.92 9.53
C CYS A 62 34.49 -33.89 10.61
N ASN A 63 34.45 -32.61 10.22
CA ASN A 63 34.21 -31.48 11.12
C ASN A 63 33.16 -30.54 10.54
N PRO A 64 31.87 -30.92 10.61
CA PRO A 64 30.78 -30.06 10.16
C PRO A 64 30.82 -28.73 10.90
N GLN A 65 30.88 -27.62 10.17
CA GLN A 65 30.93 -26.29 10.77
C GLN A 65 29.53 -25.92 11.29
N PRO A 66 29.35 -25.63 12.59
CA PRO A 66 28.01 -25.32 13.15
C PRO A 66 27.31 -24.17 12.43
N MET A 67 28.10 -23.17 12.03
CA MET A 67 27.69 -22.00 11.25
C MET A 67 27.02 -22.38 9.91
N THR A 68 27.69 -23.23 9.14
CA THR A 68 27.19 -23.74 7.85
C THR A 68 25.94 -24.60 8.04
N LEU A 69 25.89 -25.39 9.11
CA LEU A 69 24.73 -26.21 9.42
C LEU A 69 23.51 -25.39 9.82
N LEU A 70 23.67 -24.33 10.61
CA LEU A 70 22.58 -23.42 10.98
C LEU A 70 22.03 -22.69 9.75
N HIS A 71 22.91 -22.13 8.89
CA HIS A 71 22.50 -21.48 7.64
C HIS A 71 21.72 -22.45 6.75
N ALA A 72 22.24 -23.66 6.54
CA ALA A 72 21.58 -24.69 5.74
C ALA A 72 20.23 -25.12 6.34
N PHE A 73 20.15 -25.29 7.67
CA PHE A 73 18.89 -25.62 8.35
C PHE A 73 17.83 -24.54 8.08
N VAL A 74 18.16 -23.27 8.35
CA VAL A 74 17.22 -22.15 8.20
C VAL A 74 16.77 -21.98 6.74
N ARG A 75 17.71 -22.06 5.79
CA ARG A 75 17.41 -22.03 4.36
C ARG A 75 16.47 -23.17 3.96
N ASP A 76 16.76 -24.39 4.40
CA ASP A 76 15.97 -25.57 4.02
C ASP A 76 14.57 -25.51 4.65
N GLU A 77 14.41 -24.98 5.86
CA GLU A 77 13.11 -24.72 6.47
C GLU A 77 12.30 -23.70 5.66
N PHE A 78 12.94 -22.61 5.22
CA PHE A 78 12.32 -21.64 4.32
C PHE A 78 11.86 -22.26 2.99
N ALA A 79 12.66 -23.13 2.38
CA ALA A 79 12.31 -23.80 1.12
C ALA A 79 11.10 -24.77 1.24
N LYS A 80 10.73 -25.19 2.46
CA LYS A 80 9.56 -26.05 2.70
C LYS A 80 8.25 -25.27 2.85
N MET A 81 8.32 -23.96 3.12
CA MET A 81 7.15 -23.16 3.43
C MET A 81 6.18 -23.03 2.25
N LYS A 82 4.88 -23.04 2.56
CA LYS A 82 3.80 -22.70 1.61
C LYS A 82 3.31 -21.27 1.77
N GLN A 83 3.57 -20.68 2.93
CA GLN A 83 3.25 -19.30 3.23
C GLN A 83 4.35 -18.72 4.12
N LEU A 84 4.74 -17.48 3.85
CA LEU A 84 5.68 -16.74 4.68
C LEU A 84 5.13 -15.34 4.93
N VAL A 85 5.11 -14.91 6.20
CA VAL A 85 4.73 -13.55 6.58
C VAL A 85 5.98 -12.78 6.94
N ILE A 86 6.26 -11.70 6.21
CA ILE A 86 7.30 -10.74 6.58
C ILE A 86 6.62 -9.62 7.37
N PRO A 87 7.06 -9.34 8.61
CA PRO A 87 6.43 -8.33 9.47
C PRO A 87 6.62 -6.92 8.91
N VAL A 88 5.86 -5.96 9.47
CA VAL A 88 6.03 -4.53 9.17
C VAL A 88 7.50 -4.13 9.36
N LYS A 89 8.07 -3.41 8.38
CA LYS A 89 9.43 -2.90 8.45
C LYS A 89 9.45 -1.38 8.43
N ILE A 90 10.13 -0.79 9.41
CA ILE A 90 10.53 0.61 9.39
C ILE A 90 11.91 0.66 8.76
N VAL A 91 12.02 1.26 7.58
CA VAL A 91 13.25 1.29 6.79
C VAL A 91 13.82 2.70 6.81
N PRO A 92 15.07 2.91 7.26
CA PRO A 92 15.73 4.20 7.15
C PRO A 92 15.97 4.54 5.68
N VAL A 93 15.66 5.77 5.29
CA VAL A 93 15.89 6.29 3.95
C VAL A 93 16.57 7.64 4.04
N GLN A 94 17.49 7.86 3.09
CA GLN A 94 18.16 9.12 2.90
C GLN A 94 17.88 9.63 1.49
N PHE A 95 17.52 10.90 1.37
CA PHE A 95 17.33 11.54 0.08
C PHE A 95 17.46 13.06 0.15
N GLU A 96 17.76 13.68 -0.98
CA GLU A 96 17.72 15.13 -1.13
C GLU A 96 16.33 15.59 -1.61
N GLU A 97 15.80 16.61 -0.93
CA GLU A 97 14.53 17.23 -1.31
C GLU A 97 14.47 18.68 -0.82
N ILE A 98 14.08 19.61 -1.70
CA ILE A 98 14.02 21.06 -1.42
C ILE A 98 15.39 21.61 -0.93
N GLY A 99 16.48 21.16 -1.56
CA GLY A 99 17.84 21.61 -1.22
C GLY A 99 18.32 21.20 0.19
N LYS A 100 17.66 20.23 0.82
CA LYS A 100 18.06 19.66 2.12
C LYS A 100 18.18 18.14 2.01
N THR A 101 19.12 17.58 2.75
CA THR A 101 19.23 16.13 2.95
C THR A 101 18.29 15.71 4.07
N TRP A 102 17.42 14.76 3.78
CA TRP A 102 16.48 14.17 4.74
C TRP A 102 16.98 12.79 5.14
N ASN A 103 17.08 12.57 6.44
CA ASN A 103 17.32 11.27 7.06
C ASN A 103 16.08 10.92 7.88
N THR A 104 15.29 9.97 7.39
CA THR A 104 13.99 9.62 7.99
C THR A 104 13.70 8.15 7.77
N THR A 105 12.49 7.70 8.07
CA THR A 105 12.07 6.32 7.86
C THR A 105 10.81 6.24 7.01
N VAL A 106 10.66 5.14 6.28
CA VAL A 106 9.43 4.75 5.61
C VAL A 106 8.93 3.44 6.19
N GLN A 107 7.61 3.32 6.31
CA GLN A 107 6.98 2.09 6.75
C GLN A 107 6.63 1.23 5.54
N VAL A 108 7.16 0.01 5.51
CA VAL A 108 6.75 -1.06 4.62
C VAL A 108 5.76 -1.92 5.40
N PRO A 109 4.48 -2.01 4.99
CA PRO A 109 3.48 -2.84 5.67
C PRO A 109 3.90 -4.32 5.64
N ALA A 110 3.34 -5.11 6.56
CA ALA A 110 3.54 -6.55 6.55
C ALA A 110 3.09 -7.15 5.22
N GLU A 111 3.80 -8.17 4.78
CA GLU A 111 3.55 -8.82 3.50
C GLU A 111 3.41 -10.33 3.69
N THR A 112 2.37 -10.90 3.10
CA THR A 112 2.15 -12.34 3.10
C THR A 112 2.47 -12.89 1.73
N TRP A 113 3.44 -13.79 1.67
CA TRP A 113 3.83 -14.52 0.48
C TRP A 113 3.12 -15.87 0.46
N ASN A 114 2.18 -16.05 -0.47
CA ASN A 114 1.62 -17.36 -0.79
C ASN A 114 2.49 -18.01 -1.86
N ILE A 115 3.17 -19.09 -1.50
CA ILE A 115 4.29 -19.65 -2.25
C ILE A 115 3.78 -20.81 -3.12
N ALA A 116 3.76 -20.59 -4.43
CA ALA A 116 3.41 -21.60 -5.42
C ALA A 116 4.58 -22.58 -5.65
N PHE A 117 5.79 -22.03 -5.70
CA PHE A 117 7.03 -22.79 -5.89
C PHE A 117 8.15 -22.24 -4.99
N ALA A 118 8.94 -23.15 -4.42
CA ALA A 118 10.10 -22.83 -3.61
C ALA A 118 11.26 -23.77 -3.97
N GLU A 119 12.46 -23.22 -4.06
CA GLU A 119 13.67 -23.99 -4.35
C GLU A 119 14.86 -23.37 -3.61
N ALA A 120 15.53 -24.16 -2.78
CA ALA A 120 16.78 -23.76 -2.15
C ALA A 120 17.91 -23.74 -3.20
N GLU A 121 18.82 -22.78 -3.07
CA GLU A 121 20.07 -22.72 -3.85
C GLU A 121 19.88 -22.71 -5.37
N ARG A 122 18.73 -22.25 -5.89
CA ARG A 122 18.47 -22.19 -7.33
C ARG A 122 19.50 -21.32 -8.04
N ARG A 123 20.27 -21.90 -8.96
CA ARG A 123 21.30 -21.17 -9.72
C ARG A 123 20.70 -20.44 -10.91
N PHE A 124 20.90 -19.12 -10.96
CA PHE A 124 20.83 -18.32 -12.17
C PHE A 124 22.25 -18.10 -12.72
N GLU A 125 22.39 -17.65 -13.97
CA GLU A 125 23.70 -17.54 -14.65
C GLU A 125 24.78 -16.89 -13.77
N GLU A 126 24.49 -15.70 -13.22
CA GLU A 126 25.46 -14.91 -12.47
C GLU A 126 25.25 -14.91 -10.94
N VAL A 127 24.14 -15.49 -10.45
CA VAL A 127 23.70 -15.34 -9.06
C VAL A 127 22.89 -16.54 -8.56
N GLN A 128 22.98 -16.79 -7.26
CA GLN A 128 22.29 -17.89 -6.60
C GLN A 128 21.75 -17.39 -5.25
N PRO A 129 20.43 -17.16 -5.12
CA PRO A 129 19.83 -16.90 -3.82
C PRO A 129 19.83 -18.15 -2.95
N ASP A 130 19.77 -17.96 -1.63
CA ASP A 130 19.64 -19.08 -0.69
C ASP A 130 18.31 -19.80 -0.87
N VAL A 131 17.21 -19.05 -1.04
CA VAL A 131 15.91 -19.59 -1.45
C VAL A 131 15.30 -18.72 -2.54
N TYR A 132 14.77 -19.38 -3.57
CA TYR A 132 14.00 -18.77 -4.63
C TYR A 132 12.52 -19.14 -4.48
N TYR A 133 11.63 -18.17 -4.63
CA TYR A 133 10.18 -18.37 -4.65
C TYR A 133 9.54 -17.85 -5.93
N GLU A 134 8.48 -18.56 -6.36
CA GLU A 134 7.44 -18.02 -7.22
C GLU A 134 6.14 -17.97 -6.43
N LEU A 135 5.52 -16.78 -6.35
CA LEU A 135 4.25 -16.60 -5.64
C LEU A 135 3.05 -16.93 -6.55
N ASP A 136 1.87 -17.12 -5.97
CA ASP A 136 0.61 -17.30 -6.74
C ASP A 136 0.33 -16.13 -7.71
N THR A 137 0.86 -14.94 -7.41
CA THR A 137 0.79 -13.75 -8.25
C THR A 137 1.78 -13.76 -9.41
N GLN A 138 2.58 -14.83 -9.56
CA GLN A 138 3.72 -14.98 -10.48
C GLN A 138 4.92 -14.07 -10.16
N ALA A 139 4.90 -13.37 -9.03
CA ALA A 139 6.05 -12.59 -8.58
C ALA A 139 7.22 -13.52 -8.21
N LYS A 140 8.42 -13.15 -8.65
CA LYS A 140 9.67 -13.88 -8.41
C LYS A 140 10.40 -13.26 -7.24
N ILE A 141 10.70 -14.02 -6.21
CA ILE A 141 11.23 -13.50 -4.96
C ILE A 141 12.48 -14.28 -4.57
N ALA A 142 13.47 -13.59 -4.00
CA ALA A 142 14.63 -14.21 -3.38
C ALA A 142 14.60 -14.02 -1.86
N LEU A 143 15.15 -14.99 -1.15
CA LEU A 143 15.46 -14.88 0.26
C LEU A 143 16.92 -15.26 0.49
N GLU A 144 17.60 -14.46 1.28
CA GLU A 144 18.98 -14.65 1.72
C GLU A 144 18.97 -14.91 3.22
N VAL A 145 19.80 -15.84 3.69
CA VAL A 145 20.01 -16.11 5.11
C VAL A 145 21.37 -15.53 5.47
N ARG A 146 21.37 -14.46 6.27
CA ARG A 146 22.60 -13.82 6.70
C ARG A 146 23.12 -14.46 7.97
N TYR A 147 24.37 -14.86 7.95
CA TYR A 147 25.08 -15.27 9.14
C TYR A 147 26.26 -14.33 9.47
N ALA A 148 27.49 -14.56 9.01
CA ALA A 148 28.60 -13.68 9.39
C ALA A 148 28.69 -12.39 8.56
N HIS A 149 28.53 -12.49 7.24
CA HIS A 149 28.67 -11.37 6.32
C HIS A 149 27.31 -10.98 5.76
N ALA A 150 27.02 -9.68 5.72
CA ALA A 150 25.85 -9.17 5.01
C ALA A 150 25.97 -9.50 3.52
N VAL A 151 24.84 -9.67 2.85
CA VAL A 151 24.83 -9.87 1.40
C VAL A 151 25.51 -8.69 0.71
N GLU A 152 26.54 -8.98 -0.08
CA GLU A 152 27.32 -7.98 -0.80
C GLU A 152 26.46 -7.26 -1.85
N GLU A 153 26.70 -5.95 -2.03
CA GLU A 153 25.96 -5.11 -2.99
C GLU A 153 26.01 -5.68 -4.42
N ALA A 154 27.14 -6.28 -4.81
CA ALA A 154 27.30 -6.92 -6.12
C ALA A 154 26.34 -8.11 -6.32
N LYS A 155 26.01 -8.86 -5.26
CA LYS A 155 25.02 -9.94 -5.31
C LYS A 155 23.61 -9.35 -5.43
N VAL A 156 23.31 -8.30 -4.67
CA VAL A 156 22.01 -7.60 -4.71
C VAL A 156 21.70 -7.06 -6.11
N GLU A 157 22.70 -6.46 -6.78
CA GLU A 157 22.50 -5.92 -8.13
C GLU A 157 22.23 -7.01 -9.18
N LYS A 158 22.86 -8.19 -9.03
CA LYS A 158 22.56 -9.34 -9.88
C LYS A 158 21.16 -9.90 -9.60
N LEU A 159 20.76 -9.99 -8.33
CA LEU A 159 19.41 -10.43 -7.94
C LEU A 159 18.32 -9.51 -8.52
N ARG A 160 18.56 -8.19 -8.56
CA ARG A 160 17.62 -7.20 -9.13
C ARG A 160 17.21 -7.51 -10.57
N ARG A 161 18.06 -8.22 -11.33
CA ARG A 161 17.79 -8.60 -12.73
C ARG A 161 16.88 -9.82 -12.88
N VAL A 162 16.74 -10.63 -11.84
CA VAL A 162 16.06 -11.95 -11.90
C VAL A 162 14.85 -12.06 -10.97
N VAL A 163 14.77 -11.24 -9.91
CA VAL A 163 13.66 -11.22 -8.95
C VAL A 163 13.07 -9.82 -8.78
N SER A 164 11.78 -9.75 -8.46
CA SER A 164 11.09 -8.50 -8.14
C SER A 164 11.36 -8.01 -6.71
N MET A 165 11.67 -8.93 -5.79
CA MET A 165 11.92 -8.61 -4.39
C MET A 165 12.96 -9.57 -3.80
N CYS A 166 13.67 -9.08 -2.78
CA CYS A 166 14.65 -9.85 -2.05
C CYS A 166 14.67 -9.43 -0.58
N ALA A 167 14.48 -10.39 0.32
CA ALA A 167 14.62 -10.21 1.76
C ALA A 167 15.88 -10.95 2.26
N GLU A 168 16.43 -10.47 3.37
CA GLU A 168 17.50 -11.10 4.14
C GLU A 168 16.96 -11.42 5.53
N PHE A 169 17.19 -12.65 6.00
CA PHE A 169 16.87 -13.12 7.34
C PHE A 169 18.15 -13.32 8.16
N ASP A 170 18.30 -12.58 9.25
CA ASP A 170 19.52 -12.51 10.05
C ASP A 170 19.53 -13.58 11.15
N VAL A 171 20.52 -14.46 11.09
CA VAL A 171 20.81 -15.54 12.05
C VAL A 171 22.17 -15.37 12.73
N SER A 172 22.80 -14.20 12.58
CA SER A 172 24.20 -13.93 12.96
C SER A 172 24.49 -14.02 14.46
N ASP A 173 23.51 -13.66 15.29
CA ASP A 173 23.59 -13.65 16.76
C ASP A 173 22.98 -14.92 17.39
N LEU A 174 22.54 -15.88 16.58
CA LEU A 174 21.99 -17.13 17.08
C LEU A 174 23.09 -18.00 17.72
N PRO A 175 22.72 -18.84 18.70
CA PRO A 175 23.70 -19.65 19.42
C PRO A 175 24.47 -20.57 18.47
N ALA A 176 25.76 -20.80 18.75
CA ALA A 176 26.59 -21.75 17.99
C ALA A 176 26.07 -23.19 18.04
N ALA A 177 25.24 -23.51 19.05
CA ALA A 177 24.53 -24.78 19.13
C ALA A 177 23.41 -24.89 18.08
N GLY A 178 23.05 -23.81 17.38
CA GLY A 178 21.90 -23.78 16.48
C GLY A 178 20.57 -23.62 17.21
N ILE A 179 19.51 -23.67 16.43
CA ILE A 179 18.12 -23.60 16.85
C ILE A 179 17.31 -24.77 16.28
N GLY A 180 16.25 -25.16 16.98
CA GLY A 180 15.27 -26.13 16.49
C GLY A 180 14.12 -25.48 15.71
N SER A 181 13.19 -26.31 15.25
CA SER A 181 12.07 -25.89 14.40
C SER A 181 11.12 -24.92 15.12
N VAL A 182 10.85 -25.15 16.41
CA VAL A 182 9.99 -24.27 17.24
C VAL A 182 10.62 -22.89 17.44
N ASP A 183 11.93 -22.84 17.70
CA ASP A 183 12.65 -21.57 17.84
C ASP A 183 12.66 -20.80 16.51
N PHE A 184 12.85 -21.51 15.39
CA PHE A 184 12.80 -20.92 14.06
C PHE A 184 11.43 -20.28 13.78
N GLU A 185 10.32 -20.99 14.00
CA GLU A 185 8.97 -20.45 13.84
C GLU A 185 8.74 -19.18 14.65
N ARG A 186 9.21 -19.16 15.91
CA ARG A 186 9.13 -17.98 16.78
C ARG A 186 9.91 -16.79 16.20
N LEU A 187 11.10 -17.04 15.65
CA LEU A 187 11.97 -15.99 15.11
C LEU A 187 11.41 -15.36 13.83
N LEU A 188 10.57 -16.04 13.06
CA LEU A 188 9.91 -15.47 11.87
C LEU A 188 9.11 -14.20 12.21
N SER A 189 8.54 -14.13 13.41
CA SER A 189 7.73 -12.99 13.85
C SER A 189 8.57 -11.80 14.34
N ASP A 190 9.88 -11.95 14.55
CA ASP A 190 10.75 -10.90 15.04
C ASP A 190 11.15 -9.94 13.90
N PRO A 191 10.67 -8.68 13.89
CA PRO A 191 10.99 -7.74 12.82
C PRO A 191 12.47 -7.38 12.74
N ALA A 192 13.26 -7.57 13.80
CA ALA A 192 14.69 -7.28 13.80
C ALA A 192 15.47 -8.27 12.92
N ARG A 193 14.94 -9.47 12.70
CA ARG A 193 15.54 -10.52 11.86
C ARG A 193 15.46 -10.21 10.37
N TRP A 194 14.51 -9.39 9.96
CA TRP A 194 14.20 -9.17 8.56
C TRP A 194 14.83 -7.88 8.04
N LYS A 195 15.44 -7.94 6.85
CA LYS A 195 15.89 -6.77 6.11
C LYS A 195 15.46 -6.89 4.65
N TRP A 196 14.95 -5.81 4.08
CA TRP A 196 14.70 -5.75 2.65
C TRP A 196 15.99 -5.38 1.91
N LEU A 197 16.45 -6.26 1.02
CA LEU A 197 17.55 -5.97 0.09
C LEU A 197 16.99 -5.33 -1.19
N LEU A 198 15.86 -5.86 -1.68
CA LEU A 198 15.12 -5.33 -2.82
C LEU A 198 13.64 -5.30 -2.48
N ASN A 199 13.05 -4.11 -2.44
CA ASN A 199 11.60 -3.96 -2.34
C ASN A 199 11.17 -2.66 -3.02
N GLY A 200 10.44 -2.76 -4.14
CA GLY A 200 9.96 -1.61 -4.91
C GLY A 200 9.05 -0.67 -4.10
N ARG A 201 8.40 -1.18 -3.04
CA ARG A 201 7.60 -0.37 -2.14
C ARG A 201 8.45 0.65 -1.38
N ILE A 202 9.69 0.35 -1.02
CA ILE A 202 10.57 1.33 -0.35
C ILE A 202 10.77 2.55 -1.25
N ALA A 203 11.06 2.34 -2.54
CA ALA A 203 11.22 3.43 -3.50
C ALA A 203 9.91 4.20 -3.72
N TRP A 204 8.78 3.49 -3.77
CA TRP A 204 7.45 4.09 -3.88
C TRP A 204 7.10 4.97 -2.67
N GLU A 205 7.24 4.44 -1.45
CA GLU A 205 7.00 5.17 -0.20
C GLU A 205 7.94 6.37 -0.06
N THR A 206 9.21 6.21 -0.45
CA THR A 206 10.19 7.31 -0.46
C THR A 206 9.78 8.40 -1.44
N THR A 207 9.29 8.03 -2.63
CA THR A 207 8.82 8.99 -3.64
C THR A 207 7.58 9.71 -3.15
N ARG A 208 6.63 8.99 -2.54
CA ARG A 208 5.43 9.58 -1.92
C ARG A 208 5.81 10.58 -0.82
N LEU A 209 6.75 10.23 0.05
CA LEU A 209 7.25 11.10 1.11
C LEU A 209 7.94 12.36 0.55
N LYS A 210 8.74 12.23 -0.50
CA LYS A 210 9.31 13.38 -1.22
C LYS A 210 8.23 14.32 -1.75
N GLU A 211 7.21 13.77 -2.40
CA GLU A 211 6.09 14.56 -2.92
C GLU A 211 5.28 15.23 -1.81
N GLU A 212 5.10 14.57 -0.66
CA GLU A 212 4.47 15.14 0.53
C GLU A 212 5.31 16.29 1.11
N LEU A 213 6.62 16.11 1.25
CA LEU A 213 7.53 17.16 1.73
C LEU A 213 7.55 18.36 0.78
N ARG A 214 7.63 18.12 -0.54
CA ARG A 214 7.50 19.17 -1.56
C ARG A 214 6.19 19.92 -1.38
N TRP A 215 5.09 19.19 -1.21
CA TRP A 215 3.78 19.78 -1.02
C TRP A 215 3.75 20.70 0.22
N LYS A 216 4.11 20.17 1.39
CA LYS A 216 4.14 20.90 2.66
C LYS A 216 4.96 22.19 2.63
N ASN A 217 6.10 22.15 1.94
CA ASN A 217 7.02 23.28 1.85
C ASN A 217 6.78 24.18 0.63
N SER A 218 5.80 23.86 -0.21
CA SER A 218 5.42 24.69 -1.36
C SER A 218 4.23 25.58 -1.04
N SER A 219 4.12 26.73 -1.71
CA SER A 219 2.86 27.45 -1.80
C SER A 219 2.14 26.96 -3.06
N TRP A 220 0.97 26.36 -2.91
CA TRP A 220 0.23 25.87 -4.06
C TRP A 220 -0.24 27.06 -4.91
N ARG A 221 -0.02 26.94 -6.22
CA ARG A 221 -0.44 27.91 -7.23
C ARG A 221 -0.99 27.16 -8.42
N LEU A 222 -2.06 27.69 -9.01
CA LEU A 222 -2.56 27.17 -10.27
C LEU A 222 -1.56 27.50 -11.39
N LYS A 223 -1.05 26.47 -12.06
CA LYS A 223 -0.07 26.63 -13.16
C LYS A 223 -0.71 26.77 -14.53
N ALA A 224 -1.81 26.04 -14.77
CA ALA A 224 -2.54 26.05 -16.04
C ALA A 224 -3.68 27.07 -15.99
N ARG A 225 -4.05 27.65 -17.12
CA ARG A 225 -5.22 28.54 -17.17
C ARG A 225 -6.51 27.74 -16.93
N PRO A 226 -7.52 28.30 -16.25
CA PRO A 226 -8.82 27.68 -16.15
C PRO A 226 -9.41 27.39 -17.55
N ILE A 227 -10.07 26.25 -17.69
CA ILE A 227 -10.55 25.73 -18.96
C ILE A 227 -11.99 26.22 -19.20
N SER A 228 -12.20 27.01 -20.25
CA SER A 228 -13.52 27.54 -20.62
C SER A 228 -14.41 26.54 -21.35
N ILE A 229 -13.83 25.52 -22.01
CA ILE A 229 -14.58 24.46 -22.71
C ILE A 229 -14.32 23.13 -22.00
N PRO A 230 -15.34 22.50 -21.38
CA PRO A 230 -15.18 21.23 -20.66
C PRO A 230 -14.40 20.17 -21.45
N ASN A 231 -13.21 19.80 -20.97
CA ASN A 231 -12.54 18.60 -21.46
C ASN A 231 -13.16 17.39 -20.75
N VAL A 232 -13.91 16.55 -21.48
CA VAL A 232 -14.68 15.46 -20.86
C VAL A 232 -14.03 14.11 -20.99
N LEU A 233 -14.14 13.32 -19.92
CA LEU A 233 -13.84 11.89 -19.99
C LEU A 233 -15.03 11.13 -20.57
N THR A 234 -14.78 9.94 -21.11
CA THR A 234 -15.85 9.03 -21.57
C THR A 234 -16.90 8.84 -20.47
N LYS A 235 -18.17 9.15 -20.76
CA LYS A 235 -19.24 9.07 -19.75
C LYS A 235 -19.35 7.63 -19.21
N ALA A 236 -19.47 7.51 -17.89
CA ALA A 236 -19.64 6.23 -17.21
C ALA A 236 -21.08 5.68 -17.38
N ALA A 237 -21.48 5.40 -18.62
CA ALA A 237 -22.86 5.13 -19.02
C ALA A 237 -23.58 4.08 -18.15
N VAL A 238 -22.92 2.95 -17.86
CA VAL A 238 -23.49 1.91 -17.00
C VAL A 238 -23.78 2.43 -15.59
N LYS A 239 -22.89 3.24 -15.02
CA LYS A 239 -23.03 3.77 -13.67
C LYS A 239 -24.06 4.89 -13.61
N LEU A 240 -24.15 5.72 -14.65
CA LEU A 240 -25.18 6.76 -14.77
C LEU A 240 -26.57 6.16 -14.95
N LYS A 241 -26.73 5.09 -15.75
CA LYS A 241 -28.00 4.34 -15.84
C LYS A 241 -28.42 3.75 -14.49
N LYS A 242 -27.45 3.21 -13.72
CA LYS A 242 -27.71 2.75 -12.35
C LYS A 242 -28.19 3.91 -11.46
N ALA A 243 -27.52 5.06 -11.48
CA ALA A 243 -27.95 6.23 -10.72
C ALA A 243 -29.34 6.71 -11.14
N GLU A 244 -29.66 6.65 -12.43
CA GLU A 244 -30.98 7.03 -12.96
C GLU A 244 -32.09 6.12 -12.43
N SER A 245 -31.85 4.81 -12.37
CA SER A 245 -32.78 3.86 -11.76
C SER A 245 -33.04 4.13 -10.26
N ARG A 246 -32.13 4.85 -9.60
CA ARG A 246 -32.21 5.22 -8.17
C ARG A 246 -32.89 6.57 -7.95
N LEU A 247 -33.27 7.31 -8.99
CA LEU A 247 -33.95 8.61 -8.85
C LEU A 247 -35.25 8.56 -8.02
N PRO A 248 -36.15 7.57 -8.17
CA PRO A 248 -37.37 7.51 -7.34
C PRO A 248 -37.03 7.42 -5.84
N TRP A 249 -36.06 6.58 -5.49
CA TRP A 249 -35.56 6.46 -4.12
C TRP A 249 -34.95 7.78 -3.64
N ALA A 250 -34.09 8.40 -4.45
CA ALA A 250 -33.42 9.65 -4.09
C ALA A 250 -34.41 10.79 -3.81
N ARG A 251 -35.47 10.92 -4.63
CA ARG A 251 -36.55 11.90 -4.41
C ARG A 251 -37.29 11.67 -3.10
N LEU A 252 -37.57 10.41 -2.76
CA LEU A 252 -38.20 10.05 -1.49
C LEU A 252 -37.30 10.44 -0.30
N GLN A 253 -36.01 10.15 -0.36
CA GLN A 253 -35.07 10.52 0.71
C GLN A 253 -34.96 12.04 0.87
N LEU A 254 -34.87 12.80 -0.22
CA LEU A 254 -34.85 14.27 -0.16
C LEU A 254 -36.13 14.84 0.45
N ALA A 255 -37.29 14.28 0.10
CA ALA A 255 -38.56 14.68 0.70
C ALA A 255 -38.60 14.39 2.20
N LYS A 256 -38.06 13.24 2.63
CA LYS A 256 -37.96 12.86 4.04
C LYS A 256 -37.07 13.83 4.83
N LEU A 257 -35.84 14.07 4.37
CA LEU A 257 -34.91 15.01 5.01
C LEU A 257 -35.51 16.42 5.13
N LYS A 258 -36.26 16.86 4.10
CA LYS A 258 -36.96 18.14 4.12
C LYS A 258 -38.10 18.18 5.14
N ALA A 259 -38.90 17.10 5.23
CA ALA A 259 -39.99 17.00 6.18
C ALA A 259 -39.50 16.96 7.63
N GLU A 260 -38.40 16.26 7.88
CA GLU A 260 -37.77 16.12 9.19
C GLU A 260 -36.98 17.36 9.63
N LYS A 261 -36.79 18.35 8.73
CA LYS A 261 -35.96 19.54 8.96
C LYS A 261 -34.56 19.17 9.49
N THR A 262 -33.98 18.11 8.92
CA THR A 262 -32.67 17.59 9.32
C THR A 262 -31.61 18.70 9.27
N ASP A 263 -30.75 18.73 10.29
CA ASP A 263 -29.67 19.72 10.36
C ASP A 263 -28.72 19.57 9.14
N PRO A 264 -28.13 20.67 8.62
CA PRO A 264 -27.18 20.58 7.51
C PRO A 264 -25.98 19.66 7.75
N THR A 265 -25.53 19.53 9.00
CA THR A 265 -24.43 18.65 9.41
C THR A 265 -24.87 17.19 9.37
N GLU A 266 -26.04 16.88 9.93
CA GLU A 266 -26.62 15.53 9.87
C GLU A 266 -26.89 15.10 8.42
N SER A 267 -27.41 16.00 7.59
CA SER A 267 -27.64 15.76 6.15
C SER A 267 -26.34 15.44 5.41
N MET A 268 -25.24 16.10 5.80
CA MET A 268 -23.92 15.87 5.24
C MET A 268 -23.38 14.48 5.62
N HIS A 269 -23.49 14.08 6.90
CA HIS A 269 -23.12 12.74 7.35
C HIS A 269 -23.98 11.65 6.71
N TRP A 270 -25.29 11.88 6.60
CA TRP A 270 -26.21 10.96 5.93
C TRP A 270 -25.80 10.74 4.47
N LEU A 271 -25.46 11.79 3.74
CA LEU A 271 -24.99 11.68 2.36
C LEU A 271 -23.67 10.90 2.28
N GLY A 272 -22.75 11.16 3.24
CA GLY A 272 -21.50 10.42 3.40
C GLY A 272 -21.67 8.92 3.59
N ALA A 273 -22.73 8.49 4.27
CA ALA A 273 -23.04 7.07 4.47
C ALA A 273 -23.57 6.35 3.22
N GLN A 274 -24.01 7.09 2.20
CA GLN A 274 -24.54 6.49 0.97
C GLN A 274 -23.43 5.99 0.05
N ASP A 275 -23.73 5.04 -0.82
CA ASP A 275 -22.80 4.63 -1.87
C ASP A 275 -22.68 5.69 -2.98
N LYS A 276 -21.65 5.55 -3.82
CA LYS A 276 -21.32 6.49 -4.91
C LYS A 276 -22.43 6.67 -5.95
N VAL A 277 -23.23 5.65 -6.23
CA VAL A 277 -24.33 5.71 -7.21
C VAL A 277 -25.49 6.47 -6.61
N ASP A 278 -25.80 6.20 -5.35
CA ASP A 278 -26.88 6.84 -4.61
C ASP A 278 -26.62 8.32 -4.37
N ARG A 279 -25.38 8.73 -4.05
CA ARG A 279 -25.04 10.16 -3.95
C ARG A 279 -25.26 10.92 -5.25
N VAL A 280 -24.90 10.31 -6.39
CA VAL A 280 -25.14 10.91 -7.72
C VAL A 280 -26.64 11.01 -7.99
N ALA A 281 -27.42 9.99 -7.65
CA ALA A 281 -28.87 10.01 -7.79
C ALA A 281 -29.52 11.11 -6.94
N VAL A 282 -29.08 11.26 -5.68
CA VAL A 282 -29.50 12.35 -4.79
C VAL A 282 -29.17 13.72 -5.38
N ALA A 283 -27.93 13.92 -5.85
CA ALA A 283 -27.52 15.18 -6.46
C ALA A 283 -28.35 15.52 -7.71
N CYS A 284 -28.57 14.55 -8.58
CA CYS A 284 -29.39 14.73 -9.78
C CYS A 284 -30.86 14.99 -9.44
N ALA A 285 -31.42 14.31 -8.44
CA ALA A 285 -32.78 14.53 -7.97
C ALA A 285 -32.96 15.94 -7.38
N ALA A 286 -31.99 16.42 -6.59
CA ALA A 286 -32.01 17.76 -6.01
C ALA A 286 -31.90 18.86 -7.08
N LEU A 287 -31.06 18.64 -8.10
CA LEU A 287 -30.87 19.59 -9.20
C LEU A 287 -31.95 19.49 -10.30
N GLY A 288 -32.71 18.40 -10.34
CA GLY A 288 -33.73 18.15 -11.36
C GLY A 288 -33.17 17.68 -12.71
N PHE A 289 -32.06 16.93 -12.71
CA PHE A 289 -31.45 16.36 -13.90
C PHE A 289 -31.63 14.83 -13.97
N ALA A 290 -31.63 14.29 -15.20
CA ALA A 290 -31.43 12.87 -15.41
C ALA A 290 -29.92 12.56 -15.41
N PRO A 291 -29.43 11.57 -14.63
CA PRO A 291 -28.01 11.24 -14.57
C PRO A 291 -27.36 10.95 -15.94
N THR A 292 -28.09 10.33 -16.86
CA THR A 292 -27.61 10.03 -18.22
C THR A 292 -27.57 11.24 -19.15
N ALA A 293 -28.31 12.32 -18.80
CA ALA A 293 -28.36 13.57 -19.55
C ALA A 293 -27.54 14.69 -18.89
N LEU A 294 -26.65 14.36 -17.95
CA LEU A 294 -25.78 15.36 -17.33
C LEU A 294 -24.90 16.05 -18.38
N SER A 295 -24.87 17.38 -18.28
CA SER A 295 -24.00 18.22 -19.08
C SER A 295 -22.53 17.93 -18.76
N ASP A 296 -21.70 18.23 -19.74
CA ASP A 296 -20.26 18.01 -19.73
C ASP A 296 -19.55 18.83 -18.63
N PHE A 297 -20.18 19.91 -18.16
CA PHE A 297 -19.75 20.67 -16.97
C PHE A 297 -19.66 19.83 -15.68
N PHE A 298 -20.36 18.70 -15.62
CA PHE A 298 -20.34 17.77 -14.47
C PHE A 298 -19.50 16.52 -14.73
N ASN A 299 -18.70 16.50 -15.80
CA ASN A 299 -17.86 15.36 -16.16
C ASN A 299 -16.48 15.80 -16.71
N GLN A 300 -15.94 16.87 -16.16
CA GLN A 300 -14.71 17.49 -16.63
C GLN A 300 -13.48 16.74 -16.11
N SER A 301 -12.54 16.42 -16.98
CA SER A 301 -11.17 16.10 -16.60
C SER A 301 -10.51 17.38 -16.10
N LEU A 302 -9.85 17.30 -14.94
CA LEU A 302 -9.02 18.39 -14.45
C LEU A 302 -7.57 18.14 -14.88
N GLU A 303 -6.80 19.22 -15.06
CA GLU A 303 -5.36 19.12 -15.35
C GLU A 303 -4.51 19.21 -14.07
N GLY A 304 -3.42 18.44 -14.04
CA GLY A 304 -2.37 18.53 -13.02
C GLY A 304 -2.26 17.31 -12.09
N LYS A 305 -1.11 17.22 -11.40
CA LYS A 305 -0.82 16.09 -10.48
C LYS A 305 -1.79 15.99 -9.29
N ASN A 306 -2.40 17.09 -8.86
CA ASN A 306 -3.33 17.09 -7.72
C ASN A 306 -4.70 16.51 -8.06
N VAL A 307 -4.98 16.23 -9.33
CA VAL A 307 -6.27 15.69 -9.80
C VAL A 307 -6.48 14.25 -9.34
N TRP A 308 -5.38 13.54 -9.07
CA TRP A 308 -5.40 12.21 -8.44
C TRP A 308 -5.90 12.26 -6.98
N ALA A 309 -5.96 13.44 -6.35
CA ALA A 309 -6.44 13.58 -4.97
C ALA A 309 -7.94 13.29 -4.79
N VAL A 310 -8.75 13.51 -5.82
CA VAL A 310 -10.15 13.04 -5.79
C VAL A 310 -10.26 11.58 -6.26
N GLY A 311 -9.17 11.04 -6.84
CA GLY A 311 -8.92 9.61 -7.06
C GLY A 311 -9.92 8.85 -7.94
N HIS A 312 -10.87 9.56 -8.55
CA HIS A 312 -12.06 8.95 -9.11
C HIS A 312 -12.64 9.74 -10.28
N HIS A 313 -13.40 9.02 -11.10
CA HIS A 313 -14.05 9.56 -12.28
C HIS A 313 -14.97 10.75 -11.94
N PRO A 314 -14.90 11.88 -12.67
CA PRO A 314 -15.70 13.09 -12.48
C PRO A 314 -17.19 12.91 -12.16
N TYR A 315 -17.88 12.00 -12.88
CA TYR A 315 -19.30 11.72 -12.67
C TYR A 315 -19.68 11.45 -11.19
N SER A 316 -18.77 10.86 -10.39
CA SER A 316 -19.10 10.43 -9.04
C SER A 316 -19.03 11.54 -8.00
N TRP A 317 -18.56 12.74 -8.36
CA TRP A 317 -18.31 13.81 -7.38
C TRP A 317 -18.63 15.21 -7.88
N GLN A 318 -18.48 15.52 -9.17
CA GLN A 318 -18.67 16.90 -9.68
C GLN A 318 -20.12 17.38 -9.55
N VAL A 319 -21.10 16.58 -9.97
CA VAL A 319 -22.53 16.92 -9.81
C VAL A 319 -22.93 17.02 -8.33
N VAL A 320 -22.30 16.22 -7.46
CA VAL A 320 -22.57 16.23 -6.02
C VAL A 320 -22.03 17.51 -5.36
N LEU A 321 -20.82 17.93 -5.73
CA LEU A 321 -20.27 19.23 -5.31
C LEU A 321 -21.10 20.38 -5.85
N PHE A 322 -21.49 20.33 -7.14
CA PHE A 322 -22.28 21.39 -7.74
C PHE A 322 -23.67 21.49 -7.09
N MET A 323 -24.31 20.38 -6.74
CA MET A 323 -25.54 20.39 -5.96
C MET A 323 -25.37 21.22 -4.66
N LYS A 324 -24.25 21.05 -3.97
CA LYS A 324 -24.00 21.73 -2.70
C LYS A 324 -23.62 23.20 -2.85
N PHE A 325 -22.77 23.52 -3.82
CA PHE A 325 -22.07 24.81 -3.92
C PHE A 325 -22.41 25.62 -5.16
N GLY A 326 -23.06 25.02 -6.17
CA GLY A 326 -23.37 25.66 -7.44
C GLY A 326 -24.72 26.37 -7.51
N ILE A 327 -25.55 26.27 -6.46
CA ILE A 327 -26.87 26.91 -6.36
C ILE A 327 -27.02 27.63 -5.02
N GLY A 328 -27.57 28.84 -5.04
CA GLY A 328 -27.90 29.63 -3.86
C GLY A 328 -27.10 30.93 -3.79
N TYR A 329 -26.79 31.39 -2.56
CA TYR A 329 -26.17 32.71 -2.35
C TYR A 329 -24.89 32.68 -1.52
N LYS A 330 -24.59 31.54 -0.89
CA LYS A 330 -23.47 31.42 0.05
C LYS A 330 -22.14 31.39 -0.71
N GLN A 331 -21.25 32.29 -0.34
CA GLN A 331 -19.88 32.30 -0.82
C GLN A 331 -19.08 31.13 -0.23
N PHE A 332 -18.16 30.57 -1.00
CA PHE A 332 -17.33 29.44 -0.59
C PHE A 332 -15.93 29.48 -1.24
N SER A 333 -15.02 28.61 -0.79
CA SER A 333 -13.70 28.40 -1.39
C SER A 333 -13.45 26.92 -1.64
N GLY A 334 -12.37 26.60 -2.36
CA GLY A 334 -11.89 25.22 -2.49
C GLY A 334 -11.65 24.53 -1.13
N HIS A 335 -11.23 25.27 -0.11
CA HIS A 335 -11.07 24.73 1.26
C HIS A 335 -12.40 24.33 1.88
N THR A 336 -13.39 25.23 1.86
CA THR A 336 -14.72 24.94 2.42
C THR A 336 -15.38 23.75 1.73
N ALA A 337 -15.19 23.63 0.41
CA ALA A 337 -15.69 22.49 -0.34
C ALA A 337 -14.95 21.19 0.01
N ALA A 338 -13.64 21.24 0.23
CA ALA A 338 -12.86 20.07 0.62
C ALA A 338 -13.25 19.57 2.02
N ASP A 339 -13.44 20.48 2.97
CA ASP A 339 -13.91 20.14 4.33
C ASP A 339 -15.30 19.48 4.30
N TRP A 340 -16.20 19.99 3.46
CA TRP A 340 -17.51 19.37 3.24
C TRP A 340 -17.40 17.99 2.58
N MET A 341 -16.52 17.88 1.58
CA MET A 341 -16.32 16.64 0.80
C MET A 341 -15.75 15.51 1.66
N LEU A 342 -14.90 15.81 2.65
CA LEU A 342 -14.37 14.83 3.61
C LEU A 342 -15.48 14.09 4.37
N ILE A 343 -16.62 14.74 4.61
CA ILE A 343 -17.73 14.16 5.37
C ILE A 343 -18.80 13.61 4.42
N ALA A 344 -19.16 14.36 3.37
CA ALA A 344 -20.21 13.96 2.44
C ALA A 344 -19.78 12.89 1.42
N MET A 345 -18.48 12.74 1.19
CA MET A 345 -17.90 11.82 0.22
C MET A 345 -16.53 11.29 0.72
N PRO A 346 -16.48 10.62 1.88
CA PRO A 346 -15.22 10.21 2.54
C PRO A 346 -14.38 9.25 1.69
N ASP A 347 -15.02 8.49 0.81
CA ASP A 347 -14.41 7.59 -0.18
C ASP A 347 -13.96 8.30 -1.46
N ARG A 348 -13.98 9.64 -1.51
CA ARG A 348 -13.63 10.47 -2.68
C ARG A 348 -12.57 11.52 -2.38
N THR A 349 -12.07 11.57 -1.16
CA THR A 349 -10.96 12.44 -0.76
C THR A 349 -9.71 11.59 -0.58
N GLU A 350 -8.57 12.06 -1.10
CA GLU A 350 -7.28 11.44 -0.81
C GLU A 350 -7.13 11.37 0.70
N MET A 351 -6.91 10.16 1.23
CA MET A 351 -6.50 9.96 2.62
C MET A 351 -5.04 10.42 2.79
N GLU A 352 -4.75 11.67 2.43
CA GLU A 352 -3.54 12.32 2.91
C GLU A 352 -3.68 12.50 4.42
N ASN A 353 -2.58 12.35 5.13
CA ASN A 353 -2.40 12.58 6.56
C ASN A 353 -2.66 14.04 7.03
N GLY A 354 -3.57 14.76 6.36
CA GLY A 354 -3.90 16.15 6.64
C GLY A 354 -2.85 17.16 6.18
N SER A 355 -1.90 16.74 5.33
CA SER A 355 -0.83 17.59 4.82
C SER A 355 -1.37 18.79 4.05
N LYS A 356 -0.94 19.99 4.47
CA LYS A 356 -1.25 21.25 3.82
C LYS A 356 0.01 21.88 3.27
N SER A 357 -0.11 22.52 2.11
CA SER A 357 0.89 23.44 1.58
C SER A 357 1.08 24.65 2.52
N THR A 358 2.07 25.49 2.26
CA THR A 358 2.34 26.69 3.08
C THR A 358 1.22 27.72 3.05
N ASN A 359 0.39 27.72 2.00
CA ASN A 359 -0.84 28.51 1.92
C ASN A 359 -2.12 27.72 2.28
N GLY A 360 -1.98 26.61 3.01
CA GLY A 360 -3.10 25.91 3.63
C GLY A 360 -3.84 24.92 2.73
N PHE A 361 -3.42 24.72 1.49
CA PHE A 361 -4.10 23.82 0.54
C PHE A 361 -3.77 22.36 0.84
N THR A 362 -4.81 21.55 1.02
CA THR A 362 -4.71 20.10 0.79
C THR A 362 -4.74 19.85 -0.73
N ARG A 363 -4.28 18.68 -1.20
CA ARG A 363 -4.38 18.37 -2.63
C ARG A 363 -5.83 18.32 -3.11
N THR A 364 -6.74 17.84 -2.27
CA THR A 364 -8.20 17.89 -2.51
C THR A 364 -8.68 19.33 -2.67
N ALA A 365 -8.37 20.24 -1.73
CA ALA A 365 -8.77 21.65 -1.85
C ALA A 365 -8.21 22.29 -3.12
N ALA A 366 -6.99 21.93 -3.53
CA ALA A 366 -6.37 22.42 -4.76
C ALA A 366 -7.11 21.91 -6.02
N ALA A 367 -7.47 20.63 -6.05
CA ALA A 367 -8.28 20.05 -7.14
C ALA A 367 -9.66 20.70 -7.23
N LEU A 368 -10.32 20.94 -6.09
CA LEU A 368 -11.61 21.60 -6.05
C LEU A 368 -11.52 23.07 -6.48
N GLN A 369 -10.46 23.78 -6.06
CA GLN A 369 -10.21 25.14 -6.52
C GLN A 369 -10.06 25.20 -8.05
N ILE A 370 -9.35 24.24 -8.67
CA ILE A 370 -9.26 24.13 -10.13
C ILE A 370 -10.64 23.94 -10.75
N TYR A 371 -11.44 23.02 -10.22
CA TYR A 371 -12.79 22.76 -10.73
C TYR A 371 -13.68 24.01 -10.66
N PHE A 372 -13.67 24.74 -9.55
CA PHE A 372 -14.48 25.94 -9.41
C PHE A 372 -13.99 27.10 -10.28
N LEU A 373 -12.68 27.23 -10.51
CA LEU A 373 -12.15 28.18 -11.49
C LEU A 373 -12.60 27.85 -12.92
N ASN A 374 -12.66 26.56 -13.28
CA ASN A 374 -13.24 26.15 -14.56
C ASN A 374 -14.71 26.56 -14.64
N LEU A 375 -15.51 26.26 -13.60
CA LEU A 375 -16.92 26.66 -13.55
C LEU A 375 -17.12 28.19 -13.60
N GLU A 376 -16.20 28.97 -13.03
CA GLU A 376 -16.21 30.44 -13.13
C GLU A 376 -16.05 30.90 -14.58
N VAL A 377 -15.02 30.42 -15.29
CA VAL A 377 -14.80 30.82 -16.70
C VAL A 377 -15.85 30.24 -17.65
N GLN A 378 -16.54 29.18 -17.23
CA GLN A 378 -17.70 28.58 -17.91
C GLN A 378 -19.02 29.32 -17.59
N GLY A 379 -18.97 30.36 -16.76
CA GLY A 379 -20.11 31.22 -16.46
C GLY A 379 -21.11 30.65 -15.46
N MET A 380 -20.76 29.59 -14.72
CA MET A 380 -21.61 28.99 -13.68
C MET A 380 -21.41 29.60 -12.29
N LEU A 381 -20.23 30.16 -12.04
CA LEU A 381 -19.88 30.80 -10.77
C LEU A 381 -19.35 32.21 -11.03
N ASP A 382 -19.59 33.11 -10.08
CA ASP A 382 -18.93 34.39 -10.00
C ASP A 382 -17.79 34.32 -8.97
N SER A 383 -16.76 35.15 -9.15
CA SER A 383 -15.66 35.28 -8.20
C SER A 383 -15.13 36.72 -8.15
N ASP A 384 -14.43 37.06 -7.08
CA ASP A 384 -13.67 38.32 -7.02
C ASP A 384 -12.40 38.19 -7.88
N LYS A 385 -12.48 38.71 -9.11
CA LYS A 385 -11.39 38.63 -10.07
C LYS A 385 -10.15 39.46 -9.69
N THR A 386 -10.25 40.31 -8.67
CA THR A 386 -9.10 41.08 -8.14
C THR A 386 -8.14 40.21 -7.34
N GLN A 387 -8.61 39.08 -6.81
CA GLN A 387 -7.79 38.12 -6.08
C GLN A 387 -7.02 37.19 -7.03
N PRO A 388 -5.80 36.75 -6.64
CA PRO A 388 -5.11 35.65 -7.29
C PRO A 388 -6.00 34.40 -7.36
N LEU A 389 -5.82 33.56 -8.39
CA LEU A 389 -6.68 32.40 -8.68
C LEU A 389 -6.80 31.44 -7.49
N GLU A 390 -5.71 31.21 -6.76
CA GLU A 390 -5.67 30.40 -5.55
C GLU A 390 -6.41 31.00 -4.36
N ASN A 391 -6.62 32.32 -4.32
CA ASN A 391 -7.31 33.02 -3.23
C ASN A 391 -8.76 33.35 -3.58
N ARG A 392 -9.19 33.05 -4.81
CA ARG A 392 -10.57 33.32 -5.24
C ARG A 392 -11.55 32.53 -4.41
N THR A 393 -12.57 33.23 -3.97
CA THR A 393 -13.80 32.67 -3.44
C THR A 393 -14.89 32.78 -4.50
N PHE A 394 -15.84 31.87 -4.44
CA PHE A 394 -16.87 31.70 -5.46
C PHE A 394 -18.24 31.96 -4.88
N LYS A 395 -19.12 32.49 -5.73
CA LYS A 395 -20.54 32.65 -5.46
C LYS A 395 -21.33 31.96 -6.58
N PRO A 396 -22.41 31.23 -6.26
CA PRO A 396 -23.30 30.71 -7.29
C PRO A 396 -23.88 31.85 -8.13
N ARG A 397 -23.91 31.67 -9.46
CA ARG A 397 -24.63 32.60 -10.35
C ARG A 397 -26.14 32.38 -10.30
N PHE A 398 -26.56 31.16 -9.98
CA PHE A 398 -27.96 30.76 -9.97
C PHE A 398 -28.46 30.61 -8.54
N SER A 399 -29.59 31.23 -8.25
CA SER A 399 -30.26 31.12 -6.96
C SER A 399 -31.17 29.88 -6.89
N ARG A 400 -31.67 29.45 -8.06
CA ARG A 400 -32.64 28.36 -8.22
C ARG A 400 -32.21 27.39 -9.32
N THR A 401 -32.62 26.13 -9.20
CA THR A 401 -32.33 25.09 -10.19
C THR A 401 -33.00 25.34 -11.54
N SER A 402 -34.09 26.11 -11.60
CA SER A 402 -34.71 26.54 -12.86
C SER A 402 -33.77 27.42 -13.69
N GLU A 403 -33.09 28.38 -13.05
CA GLU A 403 -32.17 29.33 -13.71
C GLU A 403 -30.96 28.59 -14.31
N LEU A 404 -30.42 27.61 -13.58
CA LEU A 404 -29.37 26.73 -14.10
C LEU A 404 -29.84 25.97 -15.35
N ARG A 405 -31.06 25.41 -15.33
CA ARG A 405 -31.59 24.63 -16.46
C ARG A 405 -31.79 25.49 -17.70
N GLU A 406 -32.28 26.71 -17.54
CA GLU A 406 -32.39 27.69 -18.63
C GLU A 406 -31.02 28.01 -19.22
N PHE A 407 -30.02 28.29 -18.38
CA PHE A 407 -28.65 28.52 -18.83
C PHE A 407 -28.09 27.34 -19.63
N LEU A 408 -28.25 26.11 -19.13
CA LEU A 408 -27.76 24.91 -19.80
C LEU A 408 -28.49 24.63 -21.11
N ALA A 409 -29.79 24.95 -21.22
CA ALA A 409 -30.56 24.76 -22.45
C ALA A 409 -30.06 25.67 -23.58
N VAL A 410 -29.59 26.87 -23.26
CA VAL A 410 -29.04 27.83 -24.23
C VAL A 410 -27.58 27.53 -24.57
N THR A 411 -26.79 27.04 -23.62
CA THR A 411 -25.33 26.85 -23.78
C THR A 411 -24.97 25.49 -24.43
N VAL A 412 -25.91 24.55 -24.50
CA VAL A 412 -25.73 23.21 -25.10
C VAL A 412 -26.23 23.14 -26.56
N GLN A 413 -26.81 24.24 -27.07
CA GLN A 413 -27.01 24.49 -28.51
C GLN A 413 -25.74 25.11 -29.10
#